data_AF-A0A373N2U6-F1
#
_entry.id   AF-A0A373N2U6-F1
#
_cell.length_a   1.000
_cell.length_b   1.000
_cell.length_c   1.000
_cell.angle_alpha   90.00
_cell.angle_beta   90.00
_cell.angle_gamma   90.00
#
_symmetry.space_group_name_H-M   'P 1'
#
loop_
_entity.id
_entity.type
_entity.pdbx_description
1 polymer ?
#
loop_
_entity_poly.entity_id
_entity_poly.type
_entity_poly.pdbx_seq_one_letter_code
_entity_poly.pdbx_strand_id
1 'polypeptide(L)'
;MTIDLSQIKENSMVRYGFKILLMREFDIHINETDVGRLIAAADCIEIYDSIEEFLDRSGWKKDNPELCAEAYLLDNRICRNIQGKVWYFSRLRYEKKCLEI
;
A
#
# COMPACT_ATOMS: atom_id res chain seq x y z
N MET A 1 -12.44 8.75 -8.30
CA MET A 1 -11.34 8.40 -9.22
C MET A 1 -10.91 6.99 -8.90
N THR A 2 -10.81 6.13 -9.92
CA THR A 2 -10.33 4.74 -9.76
C THR A 2 -8.82 4.75 -9.94
N ILE A 3 -8.06 4.21 -8.99
CA ILE A 3 -6.60 4.08 -9.13
C ILE A 3 -6.30 2.68 -9.67
N ASP A 4 -5.89 2.62 -10.93
CA ASP A 4 -5.42 1.40 -11.58
C ASP A 4 -3.90 1.41 -11.61
N LEU A 5 -3.28 0.70 -10.66
CA LEU A 5 -1.82 0.67 -10.51
C LEU A 5 -1.10 0.06 -11.72
N SER A 6 -1.78 -0.71 -12.58
CA SER A 6 -1.18 -1.22 -13.82
C SER A 6 -0.74 -0.09 -14.77
N GLN A 7 -1.35 1.08 -14.65
CA GLN A 7 -1.07 2.26 -15.46
C GLN A 7 -0.02 3.19 -14.84
N ILE A 8 0.58 2.84 -13.70
CA ILE A 8 1.48 3.73 -12.95
C ILE A 8 2.69 4.21 -13.79
N LYS A 9 3.15 3.39 -14.74
CA LYS A 9 4.28 3.72 -15.63
C LYS A 9 3.94 4.76 -16.67
N GLU A 10 2.76 4.68 -17.30
CA GLU A 10 2.42 5.48 -18.47
C GLU A 10 1.48 6.66 -18.14
N ASN A 11 0.74 6.62 -17.04
CA ASN A 11 -0.33 7.58 -16.75
C ASN A 11 0.04 8.53 -15.58
N SER A 12 0.29 9.81 -15.92
CA SER A 12 0.64 10.85 -14.95
C SER A 12 -0.47 11.18 -13.95
N MET A 13 -1.74 11.08 -14.36
CA MET A 13 -2.87 11.30 -13.47
C MET A 13 -3.00 10.17 -12.44
N VAL A 14 -2.75 8.92 -12.86
CA VAL A 14 -2.67 7.77 -11.95
C VAL A 14 -1.52 7.94 -10.96
N ARG A 15 -0.33 8.36 -11.40
CA ARG A 15 0.79 8.68 -10.51
C ARG A 15 0.45 9.75 -9.48
N TYR A 16 -0.19 10.84 -9.92
CA TYR A 16 -0.61 11.90 -9.03
C TYR A 16 -1.64 11.41 -8.01
N GLY A 17 -2.67 10.68 -8.46
CA GLY A 17 -3.68 10.08 -7.58
C GLY A 17 -3.06 9.10 -6.57
N PHE A 18 -2.14 8.26 -7.02
CA PHE A 18 -1.45 7.29 -6.17
C PHE A 18 -0.55 7.96 -5.13
N LYS A 19 0.18 9.01 -5.50
CA LYS A 19 0.94 9.85 -4.54
C LYS A 19 0.03 10.37 -3.42
N ILE A 20 -1.11 10.94 -3.77
CA ILE A 20 -2.05 11.49 -2.78
C ILE A 20 -2.62 10.39 -1.88
N LEU A 21 -2.92 9.21 -2.45
CA LEU A 21 -3.36 8.04 -1.69
C LEU A 21 -2.28 7.60 -0.69
N LEU A 22 -1.03 7.42 -1.13
CA LEU A 22 0.08 7.02 -0.25
C LEU A 22 0.26 7.98 0.92
N MET A 23 0.21 9.28 0.64
CA MET A 23 0.35 10.32 1.66
C MET A 23 -0.80 10.28 2.68
N ARG A 24 -2.05 10.21 2.22
CA ARG A 24 -3.23 10.30 3.09
C ARG A 24 -3.47 9.03 3.88
N GLU A 25 -3.40 7.90 3.19
CA GLU A 25 -3.84 6.63 3.74
C GLU A 25 -2.72 5.91 4.49
N PHE A 26 -1.48 6.04 4.02
CA PHE A 26 -0.33 5.30 4.54
C PHE A 26 0.79 6.19 5.10
N ASP A 27 0.65 7.51 5.10
CA ASP A 27 1.66 8.47 5.56
C ASP A 27 3.00 8.42 4.79
N ILE A 28 2.96 8.02 3.52
CA ILE A 28 4.15 7.87 2.67
C ILE A 28 4.27 9.05 1.72
N HIS A 29 5.40 9.74 1.79
CA HIS A 29 5.64 10.97 1.05
C HIS A 29 6.64 10.71 -0.08
N ILE A 30 6.15 10.76 -1.33
CA ILE A 30 6.96 10.60 -2.54
C ILE A 30 6.73 11.81 -3.44
N ASN A 31 7.80 12.34 -4.05
CA ASN A 31 7.71 13.43 -5.02
C ASN A 31 7.06 12.92 -6.32
N GLU A 32 6.14 13.68 -6.92
CA GLU A 32 5.43 13.29 -8.14
C GLU A 32 6.36 13.08 -9.35
N THR A 33 7.53 13.71 -9.35
CA THR A 33 8.54 13.54 -10.40
C THR A 33 9.38 12.28 -10.22
N ASP A 34 9.35 11.67 -9.03
CA ASP A 34 10.09 10.44 -8.72
C ASP A 34 9.29 9.21 -9.16
N VAL A 35 9.25 9.01 -10.48
CA VAL A 35 8.52 7.92 -11.12
C VAL A 35 9.05 6.55 -10.65
N GLY A 36 10.36 6.43 -10.44
CA GLY A 36 11.00 5.20 -9.96
C GLY A 36 10.47 4.78 -8.60
N ARG A 37 10.43 5.71 -7.63
CA ARG A 37 9.87 5.44 -6.30
C ARG A 37 8.37 5.20 -6.30
N LEU A 38 7.61 5.87 -7.17
CA LEU A 38 6.17 5.61 -7.31
C LEU A 38 5.88 4.20 -7.86
N ILE A 39 6.67 3.72 -8.83
CA ILE A 39 6.57 2.35 -9.33
C ILE A 39 6.94 1.36 -8.23
N ALA A 40 8.05 1.60 -7.53
CA ALA A 40 8.47 0.74 -6.43
C ALA A 40 7.46 0.66 -5.28
N ALA A 41 6.79 1.78 -4.98
CA ALA A 41 5.71 1.83 -4.01
C ALA A 41 4.47 1.06 -4.49
N ALA A 42 4.12 1.16 -5.77
CA ALA A 42 3.00 0.41 -6.34
C ALA A 42 3.23 -1.12 -6.26
N ASP A 43 4.46 -1.58 -6.50
CA ASP A 43 4.84 -2.99 -6.34
C ASP A 43 4.72 -3.52 -4.89
N CYS A 44 4.67 -2.62 -3.91
CA CYS A 44 4.58 -2.96 -2.49
C CYS A 44 3.15 -2.90 -1.94
N ILE A 45 2.17 -2.58 -2.80
CA ILE A 45 0.75 -2.71 -2.47
C ILE A 45 0.32 -4.15 -2.69
N GLU A 46 -0.35 -4.70 -1.69
CA GLU A 46 -1.10 -5.95 -1.79
C GLU A 46 -2.57 -5.65 -1.52
N ILE A 47 -3.45 -6.22 -2.35
CA ILE A 47 -4.89 -5.95 -2.32
C ILE A 47 -5.61 -7.25 -2.01
N TYR A 48 -6.50 -7.20 -1.02
CA TYR A 48 -7.31 -8.32 -0.53
C TYR A 48 -8.78 -7.94 -0.53
N ASP A 49 -9.65 -8.94 -0.55
CA ASP A 49 -11.10 -8.77 -0.54
C ASP A 49 -11.63 -8.41 0.85
N SER A 50 -10.92 -8.82 1.92
CA SER A 50 -11.30 -8.54 3.31
C SER A 50 -10.09 -8.56 4.26
N ILE A 51 -10.29 -8.11 5.50
CA ILE A 51 -9.27 -8.20 6.57
C ILE A 51 -8.98 -9.66 6.91
N GLU A 52 -9.98 -10.54 6.84
CA GLU A 52 -9.81 -11.98 7.04
C GLU A 52 -8.86 -12.58 5.98
N GLU A 53 -9.08 -12.27 4.70
CA GLU A 53 -8.17 -12.74 3.64
C GLU A 53 -6.75 -12.18 3.81
N PHE A 54 -6.63 -10.90 4.18
CA PHE A 54 -5.33 -10.30 4.50
C PHE A 54 -4.61 -11.08 5.60
N LEU A 55 -5.27 -11.37 6.73
CA LEU A 55 -4.67 -12.06 7.86
C LEU A 55 -4.23 -13.49 7.50
N ASP A 56 -5.00 -14.17 6.65
CA ASP A 56 -4.72 -15.54 6.25
C ASP A 56 -3.61 -15.65 5.20
N ARG A 57 -3.51 -14.69 4.26
CA ARG A 57 -2.61 -14.78 3.10
C ARG A 57 -1.32 -14.00 3.22
N SER A 58 -1.30 -12.90 3.98
CA SER A 58 -0.13 -12.01 4.07
C SER A 58 1.00 -12.55 4.97
N GLY A 59 0.68 -13.52 5.85
CA GLY A 59 1.58 -13.95 6.92
C GLY A 59 1.54 -13.05 8.17
N TRP A 60 0.80 -11.93 8.14
CA TRP A 60 0.73 -10.98 9.25
C TRP A 60 0.37 -11.64 10.59
N LYS A 61 -0.65 -12.52 10.58
CA LYS A 61 -1.12 -13.22 11.78
C LYS A 61 -0.10 -14.17 12.38
N LYS A 62 0.77 -14.74 11.54
CA LYS A 62 1.86 -15.61 12.00
C LYS A 62 2.96 -14.80 12.69
N ASP A 63 3.30 -13.66 12.10
CA ASP A 63 4.40 -12.82 12.58
C ASP A 63 3.99 -11.90 13.75
N ASN A 64 2.70 -11.53 13.84
CA ASN A 64 2.15 -10.59 14.82
C ASN A 64 0.80 -11.09 15.41
N PRO A 65 0.79 -12.24 16.10
CA PRO A 65 -0.45 -12.89 16.55
C PRO A 65 -1.32 -12.02 17.47
N GLU A 66 -0.71 -11.11 18.23
CA GLU A 66 -1.39 -10.16 19.12
C GLU A 66 -1.90 -8.89 18.41
N LEU A 67 -1.47 -8.64 17.16
CA LEU A 67 -1.77 -7.42 16.39
C LEU A 67 -2.73 -7.68 15.22
N CYS A 68 -3.68 -8.58 15.39
CA CYS A 68 -4.61 -9.02 14.35
C CYS A 68 -5.99 -8.35 14.41
N ALA A 69 -6.26 -7.56 15.45
CA ALA A 69 -7.55 -6.88 15.57
C ALA A 69 -7.73 -5.86 14.43
N GLU A 70 -8.89 -5.87 13.77
CA GLU A 70 -9.19 -4.95 12.66
C GLU A 70 -8.98 -3.49 13.05
N ALA A 71 -9.47 -3.08 14.23
CA ALA A 71 -9.26 -1.73 14.76
C ALA A 71 -7.76 -1.38 14.82
N TYR A 72 -6.91 -2.30 15.28
CA TYR A 72 -5.46 -2.07 15.32
C TYR A 72 -4.86 -1.88 13.92
N LEU A 73 -5.24 -2.75 12.96
CA LEU A 73 -4.76 -2.68 11.57
C LEU A 73 -5.15 -1.35 10.90
N LEU A 74 -6.37 -0.87 11.18
CA LEU A 74 -6.89 0.38 10.61
C LEU A 74 -6.34 1.61 11.35
N ASP A 75 -6.34 1.63 12.67
CA ASP A 75 -5.87 2.80 13.43
C ASP A 75 -4.39 3.09 13.19
N ASN A 76 -3.57 2.04 13.03
CA ASN A 76 -2.13 2.15 12.79
C ASN A 76 -1.75 2.25 11.31
N ARG A 77 -2.71 2.44 10.40
CA ARG A 77 -2.48 2.59 8.95
C ARG A 77 -1.76 1.42 8.29
N ILE A 78 -1.94 0.22 8.84
CA ILE A 78 -1.38 -1.02 8.31
C ILE A 78 -2.19 -1.43 7.09
N CYS A 79 -3.52 -1.45 7.24
CA CYS A 79 -4.48 -1.75 6.18
C CYS A 79 -5.41 -0.56 5.96
N ARG A 80 -5.92 -0.40 4.72
CA ARG A 80 -6.86 0.66 4.35
C ARG A 80 -7.96 0.14 3.44
N ASN A 81 -9.20 0.52 3.73
CA ASN A 81 -10.34 0.20 2.87
C ASN A 81 -10.40 1.20 1.72
N ILE A 82 -10.03 0.76 0.52
CA ILE A 82 -9.93 1.60 -0.68
C ILE A 82 -10.64 0.87 -1.81
N GLN A 83 -11.61 1.56 -2.44
CA GLN A 83 -12.39 1.01 -3.56
C GLN A 83 -13.06 -0.34 -3.24
N GLY A 84 -13.53 -0.52 -2.00
CA GLY A 84 -14.19 -1.75 -1.55
C GLY A 84 -13.25 -2.94 -1.34
N LYS A 85 -11.93 -2.71 -1.30
CA LYS A 85 -10.91 -3.73 -1.04
C LYS A 85 -10.00 -3.29 0.11
N VAL A 86 -9.33 -4.24 0.74
CA VAL A 86 -8.31 -3.99 1.75
C VAL A 86 -6.96 -3.84 1.06
N TRP A 87 -6.36 -2.65 1.19
CA TRP A 87 -5.03 -2.35 0.69
C TRP A 87 -4.04 -2.41 1.85
N TYR A 88 -2.98 -3.19 1.69
CA TYR A 88 -1.85 -3.26 2.60
C TYR A 88 -0.62 -2.71 1.89
N PHE A 89 0.12 -1.81 2.55
CA PHE A 89 1.39 -1.31 2.04
C PHE A 89 2.56 -1.94 2.82
N SER A 90 3.35 -2.76 2.15
CA SER A 90 4.53 -3.37 2.78
C SER A 90 5.69 -2.37 2.88
N ARG A 91 5.75 -1.64 4.00
CA ARG A 91 6.84 -0.67 4.29
C ARG A 91 8.23 -1.31 4.23
N LEU A 92 8.39 -2.49 4.80
CA LEU A 92 9.66 -3.22 4.79
C LEU A 92 10.12 -3.57 3.36
N ARG A 93 9.21 -3.97 2.47
CA ARG A 93 9.55 -4.23 1.06
C ARG A 93 9.91 -2.94 0.34
N TYR A 94 9.20 -1.84 0.63
CA TYR A 94 9.46 -0.55 0.01
C TYR A 94 10.81 0.05 0.42
N GLU A 95 11.14 0.01 1.72
CA GLU A 95 12.42 0.49 2.24
C GLU A 95 13.59 -0.26 1.62
N LYS A 96 13.49 -1.59 1.48
CA LYS A 96 14.50 -2.40 0.77
C LYS A 96 14.65 -1.97 -0.68
N LYS A 97 13.55 -1.81 -1.42
CA LYS A 97 13.59 -1.32 -2.81
C LYS A 97 14.19 0.08 -2.91
N CYS A 98 13.96 0.96 -1.95
CA CYS A 98 14.53 2.32 -1.96
C CYS A 98 16.06 2.35 -1.82
N LEU A 99 16.68 1.28 -1.33
CA LEU A 99 18.14 1.15 -1.30
C LEU A 99 18.73 0.73 -2.66
N GLU A 100 17.88 0.25 -3.57
CA GLU A 100 18.25 -0.29 -4.88
C GLU A 100 18.00 0.69 -6.05
N ILE A 101 17.36 1.85 -5.77
CA ILE A 101 16.95 2.88 -6.74
C ILE A 101 17.78 4.14 -6.53
#